data_AF-A0A6J6KY72-F1
#
_entry.id   AF-A0A6J6KY72-F1
#
_cell.length_a   1.000
_cell.length_b   1.000
_cell.length_c   1.000
_cell.angle_alpha   90.00
_cell.angle_beta   90.00
_cell.angle_gamma   90.00
#
_symmetry.space_group_name_H-M   'P 1'
#
loop_
_entity.id
_entity.type
_entity.pdbx_description
1 polymer ?
#
loop_
_entity_poly.entity_id
_entity_poly.type
_entity_poly.pdbx_seq_one_letter_code
_entity_poly.pdbx_strand_id
1 'polypeptide(L)'
;MYSGRIVEQADDINKVFSNPRHPYTKALLGAIPRIDGPIQRLKGLDSTGPSLTQRSQESAPPMTNIEPGWQVAPFEFADLDVIWSASSHE
;
A
#
# COMPACT_ATOMS: atom_id res chain seq x y z
N MET A 1 6.04 2.23 1.87
CA MET A 1 5.97 3.71 1.85
C MET A 1 5.16 4.14 0.63
N TYR A 2 4.31 5.14 0.74
CA TYR A 2 3.54 5.74 -0.37
C TYR A 2 3.65 7.26 -0.25
N SER A 3 3.77 8.01 -1.35
CA SER A 3 4.02 9.48 -1.42
C SER A 3 4.75 10.07 -0.19
N GLY A 4 5.94 9.55 0.12
CA GLY A 4 6.81 10.03 1.20
C GLY A 4 6.43 9.63 2.63
N ARG A 5 5.40 8.80 2.86
CA ARG A 5 4.95 8.37 4.19
C ARG A 5 4.96 6.85 4.36
N ILE A 6 5.35 6.38 5.54
CA ILE A 6 5.24 4.95 5.89
C ILE A 6 3.75 4.60 6.00
N VAL A 7 3.36 3.52 5.32
CA VAL A 7 1.96 3.05 5.27
C VAL A 7 1.77 1.73 6.01
N GLU A 8 2.83 0.95 6.13
CA GLU A 8 2.84 -0.34 6.79
C GLU A 8 4.27 -0.68 7.17
N GLN A 9 4.47 -1.13 8.40
CA GLN A 9 5.75 -1.63 8.90
C GLN A 9 5.53 -2.72 9.94
N ALA A 10 6.41 -3.71 9.96
CA ALA A 10 6.41 -4.74 10.98
C ALA A 10 7.84 -5.14 11.36
N ASP A 11 8.02 -5.57 12.60
CA ASP A 11 9.29 -6.09 13.12
C ASP A 11 9.66 -7.43 12.45
N ASP A 12 8.64 -8.23 12.11
CA ASP A 12 8.77 -9.44 11.30
C ASP A 12 8.23 -9.20 9.89
N ILE A 13 9.14 -9.30 8.92
CA ILE A 13 8.86 -9.10 7.50
C ILE A 13 7.85 -10.11 6.95
N ASN A 14 7.79 -11.32 7.50
CA ASN A 14 6.87 -12.36 7.02
C ASN A 14 5.41 -11.94 7.18
N LYS A 15 5.08 -11.12 8.19
CA LYS A 15 3.73 -10.57 8.38
C LYS A 15 3.27 -9.75 7.19
N VAL A 16 4.15 -8.87 6.70
CA VAL A 16 3.88 -7.98 5.57
C VAL A 16 3.75 -8.75 4.25
N PHE A 17 4.60 -9.76 4.02
CA PHE A 17 4.54 -10.56 2.79
C PHE A 17 3.38 -11.56 2.74
N SER A 18 3.01 -12.15 3.88
CA SER A 18 1.96 -13.18 3.93
C SER A 18 0.55 -12.60 4.07
N ASN A 19 0.40 -11.47 4.76
CA ASN A 19 -0.90 -10.86 5.02
C ASN A 19 -0.80 -9.32 5.04
N PRO A 20 -0.39 -8.69 3.92
CA PRO A 20 -0.31 -7.25 3.83
C PRO A 20 -1.66 -6.61 4.19
N ARG A 21 -1.64 -5.61 5.06
CA ARG A 21 -2.87 -5.00 5.59
C ARG A 21 -3.25 -3.74 4.83
N HIS A 22 -2.26 -2.96 4.39
CA HIS A 22 -2.51 -1.74 3.63
C HIS A 22 -2.79 -2.07 2.15
N PRO A 23 -3.86 -1.53 1.52
CA PRO A 23 -4.19 -1.73 0.11
C PRO A 23 -3.02 -1.43 -0.83
N TYR A 24 -2.27 -0.38 -0.55
CA TYR A 24 -1.04 -0.08 -1.29
C TYR A 24 -0.01 -1.22 -1.23
N THR A 25 0.25 -1.77 -0.04
CA THR A 25 1.16 -2.91 0.13
C THR A 25 0.63 -4.15 -0.59
N LYS A 26 -0.68 -4.43 -0.48
CA LYS A 26 -1.35 -5.52 -1.22
C LYS A 26 -1.12 -5.38 -2.72
N ALA A 27 -1.35 -4.19 -3.27
CA ALA A 27 -1.20 -3.92 -4.69
C ALA A 27 0.27 -4.01 -5.15
N LEU A 28 1.22 -3.51 -4.35
CA LEU A 28 2.64 -3.66 -4.65
C LEU A 28 3.09 -5.12 -4.70
N LEU A 29 2.66 -5.93 -3.73
CA LEU A 29 2.97 -7.36 -3.72
C LEU A 29 2.27 -8.10 -4.87
N GLY A 30 1.03 -7.72 -5.20
CA GLY A 30 0.30 -8.25 -6.35
C GLY A 30 0.91 -7.87 -7.71
N ALA A 31 1.70 -6.80 -7.77
CA ALA A 31 2.41 -6.38 -8.98
C ALA A 31 3.70 -7.19 -9.24
N ILE A 32 4.08 -8.09 -8.35
CA ILE A 32 5.26 -8.96 -8.53
C ILE A 32 4.95 -10.04 -9.57
N PRO A 33 5.66 -10.08 -10.71
CA PRO A 33 5.42 -11.09 -11.73
C PRO A 33 5.82 -12.49 -11.25
N ARG A 34 5.02 -13.49 -11.61
CA ARG A 34 5.39 -14.89 -11.47
C ARG A 34 6.35 -15.30 -12.58
N ILE A 35 7.50 -15.85 -12.21
CA ILE A 35 8.54 -16.31 -13.15
C ILE A 35 8.12 -17.61 -13.85
N ASP A 36 7.28 -18.41 -13.20
CA ASP A 36 6.81 -19.73 -13.65
C ASP A 36 5.44 -19.68 -14.36
N GLY A 37 4.93 -18.48 -14.68
CA GLY A 37 3.59 -18.27 -15.24
C GLY A 37 3.57 -17.76 -16.69
N PRO A 38 2.38 -17.66 -17.30
CA PRO A 38 2.24 -17.04 -18.61
C PRO A 38 2.60 -15.55 -18.55
N ILE A 39 3.17 -15.04 -19.64
CA ILE A 39 3.46 -13.60 -19.80
C ILE A 39 2.15 -12.83 -19.73
N GLN A 40 2.06 -11.92 -18.77
CA GLN A 40 0.90 -11.06 -18.54
C GLN A 40 1.35 -9.61 -18.41
N ARG A 41 0.53 -8.69 -18.91
CA ARG A 41 0.79 -7.26 -18.74
C ARG A 41 0.60 -6.90 -17.28
N LEU A 42 1.63 -6.32 -16.67
CA LEU A 42 1.54 -5.78 -15.31
C LEU A 42 0.54 -4.63 -15.28
N LYS A 43 -0.34 -4.65 -14.27
CA LYS A 43 -1.27 -3.56 -14.01
C LYS A 43 -0.60 -2.60 -13.05
N GLY A 44 -0.40 -1.37 -13.50
CA GLY A 44 0.09 -0.31 -12.62
C GLY A 44 -1.01 0.14 -11.67
N LEU A 45 -0.60 0.59 -10.48
CA LEU A 45 -1.43 1.45 -9.67
C LEU A 45 -1.72 2.73 -10.45
N ASP A 46 -2.89 3.31 -10.23
CA ASP A 46 -3.23 4.60 -10.81
C ASP A 46 -2.28 5.67 -10.28
N SER A 47 -1.81 6.53 -11.19
CA SER A 47 -0.83 7.56 -10.86
C SER A 47 -1.44 8.78 -10.16
N THR A 48 -2.71 8.73 -9.80
CA THR A 48 -3.48 9.83 -9.20
C THR A 48 -3.27 9.99 -7.70
N GLY A 49 -2.18 9.45 -7.15
CA GLY A 49 -1.86 9.64 -5.75
C GLY A 49 -1.77 11.10 -5.33
N PRO A 50 -1.96 11.40 -4.04
CA PRO A 50 -1.95 12.77 -3.54
C PRO A 50 -0.62 13.44 -3.86
N SER A 51 -0.71 14.71 -4.28
CA SER A 51 0.46 15.54 -4.59
C SER A 51 1.45 15.52 -3.43
N LEU A 52 2.72 15.26 -3.71
CA LEU A 52 3.80 15.29 -2.71
C LEU A 52 3.86 16.64 -1.98
N THR A 53 3.53 17.73 -2.68
CA THR A 53 3.46 19.08 -2.11
C THR A 53 2.31 19.24 -1.14
N GLN A 54 1.17 18.60 -1.40
CA GLN A 54 0.04 18.63 -0.47
C GLN A 54 0.36 17.79 0.78
N ARG A 55 0.95 16.60 0.60
CA ARG A 55 1.34 15.72 1.71
C ARG A 55 2.45 16.27 2.60
N SER A 56 3.32 17.15 2.09
CA SER A 56 4.34 17.77 2.94
C SER A 56 3.76 18.83 3.89
N GLN A 57 2.58 19.38 3.57
CA GLN A 57 1.89 20.37 4.40
C GLN A 57 0.97 19.75 5.45
N GLU A 58 0.43 18.57 5.18
CA GLU A 58 -0.39 17.82 6.13
C GLU A 58 0.49 17.09 7.15
N SER A 59 0.03 17.01 8.39
CA SER A 59 0.62 16.09 9.37
C SER A 59 0.40 14.65 8.91
N ALA A 60 1.43 13.79 9.02
CA ALA A 60 1.26 12.37 8.76
C ALA A 60 0.31 11.77 9.81
N PRO A 61 -0.68 10.97 9.40
CA PRO A 61 -1.54 10.30 10.36
C PRO A 61 -0.71 9.34 11.23
N PRO A 62 -1.06 9.17 12.52
CA PRO A 62 -0.34 8.26 13.38
C PRO A 62 -0.52 6.82 12.90
N MET A 63 0.56 6.04 12.93
CA MET A 63 0.45 4.62 12.63
C MET A 63 -0.31 3.90 13.75
N THR A 64 -1.19 2.98 13.37
CA THR A 64 -1.98 2.17 14.30
C THR A 64 -1.31 0.83 14.54
N ASN A 65 -1.08 0.47 15.80
CA ASN A 65 -0.68 -0.88 16.17
C ASN A 65 -1.88 -1.82 15.99
N ILE A 66 -1.79 -2.74 15.04
CA ILE A 66 -2.83 -3.75 14.82
C ILE A 66 -2.50 -5.08 15.52
N GLU A 67 -1.20 -5.34 15.72
CA GLU A 67 -0.64 -6.49 16.40
C GLU A 67 0.72 -6.09 17.02
N PRO A 68 1.29 -6.86 17.97
CA PRO A 68 2.64 -6.61 18.48
C PRO A 68 3.66 -6.55 17.35
N GLY A 69 4.41 -5.44 17.31
CA GLY A 69 5.42 -5.19 16.28
C GLY A 69 4.85 -5.02 14.87
N TRP A 70 3.57 -4.64 14.71
CA TRP A 70 2.98 -4.38 13.40
C TRP A 70 2.11 -3.13 13.43
N GLN A 71 2.51 -2.16 12.61
CA GLN A 71 1.91 -0.85 12.50
C GLN A 71 1.43 -0.59 11.07
N VAL A 72 0.24 -0.03 10.95
CA VAL A 72 -0.39 0.30 9.67
C VAL A 72 -0.95 1.72 9.74
N ALA A 73 -0.68 2.53 8.73
CA ALA A 73 -1.30 3.85 8.61
C ALA A 73 -2.81 3.70 8.35
N PRO A 74 -3.66 4.57 8.92
CA PRO A 74 -5.08 4.57 8.61
C PRO A 74 -5.32 4.92 7.14
N PHE A 75 -6.43 4.42 6.59
CA PHE A 75 -6.84 4.72 5.22
C PHE A 75 -7.51 6.09 5.18
N GLU A 76 -6.88 7.04 4.49
CA GLU A 76 -7.44 8.37 4.31
C GLU A 76 -8.18 8.47 2.98
N PHE A 77 -9.04 9.49 2.84
CA PHE A 77 -9.72 9.78 1.57
C PHE A 77 -8.75 9.95 0.39
N ALA A 78 -7.51 10.39 0.67
CA ALA A 78 -6.44 10.54 -0.31
C ALA A 78 -5.86 9.21 -0.82
N ASP A 79 -6.21 8.07 -0.21
CA ASP A 79 -5.78 6.74 -0.61
C ASP A 79 -6.90 5.93 -1.31
N LEU A 80 -8.04 6.57 -1.62
CA LEU A 80 -9.17 5.94 -2.29
C LEU A 80 -8.83 5.43 -3.70
N ASP A 81 -7.94 6.12 -4.41
CA ASP A 81 -7.45 5.71 -5.73
C ASP A 81 -6.73 4.35 -5.64
N VAL A 82 -5.88 4.18 -4.62
CA VAL A 82 -5.23 2.90 -4.33
C VAL A 82 -6.26 1.81 -4.05
N ILE A 83 -7.32 2.14 -3.30
CA ILE A 83 -8.39 1.19 -2.97
C ILE A 83 -9.21 0.85 -4.21
N TRP A 84 -9.56 1.83 -5.05
CA TRP A 84 -10.31 1.62 -6.28
C TRP A 84 -9.52 0.78 -7.28
N SER A 85 -8.23 1.09 -7.44
CA SER A 85 -7.30 0.33 -8.28
C SER A 85 -7.13 -1.11 -7.77
N ALA A 86 -7.06 -1.30 -6.45
CA ALA A 86 -6.98 -2.62 -5.82
C ALA A 86 -8.31 -3.40 -5.84
N SER A 87 -9.46 -2.73 -5.76
CA SER A 87 -10.79 -3.36 -5.62
C SER A 87 -11.50 -3.59 -6.95
N SER A 88 -11.11 -2.92 -8.02
CA SER A 88 -11.63 -3.16 -9.40
C SER A 88 -11.17 -4.51 -9.99
N HIS A 89 -10.81 -5.47 -9.14
CA HIS A 89 -10.05 -6.66 -9.47
C HIS A 89 -10.47 -7.92 -8.70
N GLU A 90 -11.73 -8.01 -8.25
CA GLU A 90 -12.42 -9.30 -8.09
C GLU A 90 -13.15 -9.70 -9.38
#